data_AF-A0A1V4YK90-F1
#
_entry.id   AF-A0A1V4YK90-F1
#
_cell.length_a   1.000
_cell.length_b   1.000
_cell.length_c   1.000
_cell.angle_alpha   90.00
_cell.angle_beta   90.00
_cell.angle_gamma   90.00
#
_symmetry.space_group_name_H-M   'P 1'
#
loop_
_entity.id
_entity.type
_entity.pdbx_description
1 polymer ?
#
loop_
_entity_poly.entity_id
_entity_poly.type
_entity_poly.pdbx_seq_one_letter_code
_entity_poly.pdbx_strand_id
1 'polypeptide(L)'
;MPKIIHFEIPADNPERAAEFYEKVFGWKIMKWEGEFDYWLVEAGEEDEPGINGAIKPKDFGSCISDVINIDSYDEFAGKIQAEGGKMLTDKMAIPDMGYTGSFQDTEGNVLAIIEVTMVYITRIFDAPLEKVWKAWTDPETFKQWFGPKDFTTPVAKIDFRVGGSTFFSMRSPDGEDTWGIWVHKEIVPMEQIVYTDSFADEGGNVVPASDYGMSGDWPLELKLMVNFQEEDDKTRLTIQHSGFPDNENASMAQAGWNESLDKLDDLLK
;
A
#
# COMPACT_ATOMS: atom_id res chain seq x y z
N MET A 1 11.75 3.81 -10.89
CA MET A 1 12.36 5.11 -11.29
C MET A 1 12.24 6.06 -10.12
N PRO A 2 13.36 6.56 -9.58
CA PRO A 2 13.33 7.42 -8.41
C PRO A 2 12.56 8.72 -8.64
N LYS A 3 11.72 9.09 -7.68
CA LYS A 3 10.88 10.30 -7.75
C LYS A 3 10.67 10.88 -6.36
N ILE A 4 10.66 12.21 -6.25
CA ILE A 4 10.20 12.89 -5.04
C ILE A 4 8.68 12.65 -4.88
N ILE A 5 8.29 12.08 -3.74
CA ILE A 5 6.88 11.71 -3.47
C ILE A 5 6.32 12.33 -2.19
N HIS A 6 7.17 12.92 -1.35
CA HIS A 6 6.76 13.42 -0.04
C HIS A 6 7.68 14.56 0.41
N PHE A 7 7.18 15.48 1.21
CA PHE A 7 7.99 16.46 1.94
C PHE A 7 7.82 16.28 3.45
N GLU A 8 8.81 16.66 4.24
CA GLU A 8 8.75 16.63 5.70
C GLU A 8 9.05 18.01 6.28
N ILE A 9 8.22 18.47 7.22
CA ILE A 9 8.39 19.72 7.97
C ILE A 9 8.68 19.38 9.44
N PRO A 10 9.93 19.54 9.91
CA PRO A 10 10.25 19.36 11.31
C PRO A 10 9.70 20.50 12.18
N ALA A 11 9.08 20.16 13.31
CA ALA A 11 8.53 21.13 14.25
C ALA A 11 8.83 20.73 15.71
N ASP A 12 9.17 21.72 16.55
CA ASP A 12 9.33 21.50 18.00
C ASP A 12 7.99 21.12 18.67
N ASN A 13 6.88 21.57 18.08
CA ASN A 13 5.52 21.18 18.45
C ASN A 13 4.73 20.95 17.15
N PRO A 14 4.63 19.69 16.68
CA PRO A 14 3.94 19.34 15.45
C PRO A 14 2.46 19.72 15.44
N GLU A 15 1.73 19.54 16.55
CA GLU A 15 0.30 19.88 16.64
C GLU A 15 0.07 21.39 16.41
N ARG A 16 0.88 22.24 17.07
CA ARG A 16 0.82 23.68 16.87
C ARG A 16 1.17 24.08 15.44
N ALA A 17 2.13 23.38 14.81
CA ALA A 17 2.49 23.62 13.43
C ALA A 17 1.37 23.19 12.48
N ALA A 18 0.75 22.03 12.71
CA ALA A 18 -0.41 21.54 11.96
C ALA A 18 -1.54 22.59 11.95
N GLU A 19 -1.97 23.05 13.13
CA GLU A 19 -3.00 24.10 13.23
C GLU A 19 -2.65 25.37 12.44
N PHE A 20 -1.36 25.73 12.39
CA PHE A 20 -0.92 26.90 11.62
C PHE A 20 -1.10 26.67 10.11
N TYR A 21 -0.66 25.53 9.59
CA TYR A 21 -0.77 25.21 8.16
C TYR A 21 -2.24 25.03 7.73
N GLU A 22 -3.06 24.39 8.56
CA GLU A 22 -4.52 24.28 8.34
C GLU A 22 -5.17 25.66 8.24
N LYS A 23 -4.88 26.58 9.18
CA LYS A 23 -5.49 27.92 9.19
C LYS A 23 -5.03 28.81 8.03
N VAL A 24 -3.77 28.69 7.61
CA VAL A 24 -3.18 29.56 6.59
C VAL A 24 -3.47 29.07 5.18
N PHE A 25 -3.35 27.76 4.94
CA PHE A 25 -3.42 27.19 3.60
C PHE A 25 -4.64 26.31 3.37
N GLY A 26 -5.40 25.96 4.42
CA GLY A 26 -6.53 25.05 4.31
C GLY A 26 -6.15 23.59 4.07
N TRP A 27 -4.89 23.22 4.32
CA TRP A 27 -4.44 21.83 4.23
C TRP A 27 -5.19 20.95 5.23
N LYS A 28 -5.44 19.68 4.86
CA LYS A 28 -5.96 18.69 5.82
C LYS A 28 -4.77 17.99 6.46
N ILE A 29 -4.72 17.99 7.79
CA ILE A 29 -3.58 17.43 8.52
C ILE A 29 -4.09 16.47 9.58
N MET A 30 -3.61 15.23 9.53
CA MET A 30 -4.07 14.16 10.43
C MET A 30 -2.89 13.48 11.09
N LYS A 31 -2.99 13.25 12.40
CA LYS A 31 -1.99 12.45 13.10
C LYS A 31 -2.10 11.01 12.62
N TRP A 32 -0.98 10.47 12.14
CA TRP A 32 -0.88 9.07 11.77
C TRP A 32 -0.87 8.19 13.02
N GLU A 33 -1.69 7.15 13.04
CA GLU A 33 -1.75 6.16 14.13
C GLU A 33 -0.64 5.10 14.00
N GLY A 34 0.60 5.56 13.74
CA GLY A 34 1.79 4.72 13.65
C GLY A 34 2.61 4.70 14.93
N GLU A 35 3.74 3.98 14.91
CA GLU A 35 4.69 3.92 16.03
C GLU A 35 5.42 5.26 16.27
N PHE A 36 5.46 6.12 15.26
CA PHE A 36 6.16 7.40 15.29
C PHE A 36 5.17 8.56 15.28
N ASP A 37 5.50 9.60 16.04
CA ASP A 37 4.78 10.87 16.00
C ASP A 37 4.94 11.52 14.61
N TYR A 38 3.89 11.46 13.81
CA TYR A 38 3.90 11.90 12.41
C TYR A 38 2.51 12.42 12.04
N TRP A 39 2.44 13.59 11.39
CA TRP A 39 1.18 14.21 10.97
C TRP A 39 1.17 14.29 9.46
N LEU A 40 0.36 13.46 8.81
CA LEU A 40 0.20 13.45 7.35
C LEU A 40 -0.47 14.74 6.90
N VAL A 41 0.05 15.34 5.85
CA VAL A 41 -0.40 16.59 5.25
C VAL A 41 -0.93 16.31 3.85
N GLU A 42 -2.22 16.52 3.64
CA GLU A 42 -2.83 16.62 2.31
C GLU A 42 -2.76 18.09 1.86
N ALA A 43 -1.83 18.37 0.94
CA ALA A 43 -1.44 19.70 0.51
C ALA A 43 -2.15 20.15 -0.79
N GLY A 44 -3.43 19.83 -0.93
CA GLY A 44 -4.23 20.09 -2.13
C GLY A 44 -5.17 18.92 -2.44
N GLU A 45 -5.90 19.02 -3.55
CA GLU A 45 -6.74 17.93 -4.05
C GLU A 45 -5.91 16.92 -4.88
N GLU A 46 -6.37 15.66 -4.94
CA GLU A 46 -5.62 14.54 -5.53
C GLU A 46 -5.35 14.70 -7.04
N ASP A 47 -6.18 15.46 -7.75
CA ASP A 47 -6.08 15.73 -9.19
C ASP A 47 -5.28 17.00 -9.54
N GLU A 48 -4.80 17.74 -8.54
CA GLU A 48 -3.97 18.92 -8.74
C GLU A 48 -2.47 18.59 -8.74
N PRO A 49 -1.64 19.33 -9.51
CA PRO A 49 -0.19 19.16 -9.45
C PRO A 49 0.37 19.48 -8.05
N GLY A 50 1.11 18.55 -7.48
CA GLY A 50 1.75 18.75 -6.17
C GLY A 50 2.25 17.44 -5.58
N ILE A 51 2.78 17.54 -4.36
CA ILE A 51 3.05 16.39 -3.50
C ILE A 51 2.50 16.68 -2.11
N ASN A 52 2.08 15.61 -1.44
CA ASN A 52 1.71 15.64 -0.03
C ASN A 52 2.96 15.52 0.83
N GLY A 53 2.79 15.64 2.14
CA GLY A 53 3.91 15.63 3.05
C GLY A 53 3.53 15.25 4.46
N ALA A 54 4.37 15.64 5.40
CA ALA A 54 4.09 15.48 6.80
C ALA A 54 4.78 16.51 7.67
N ILE A 55 4.26 16.65 8.88
CA ILE A 55 4.92 17.35 9.98
C ILE A 55 5.43 16.30 10.96
N LYS A 56 6.67 16.44 11.40
CA LYS A 56 7.30 15.52 12.36
C LYS A 56 8.01 16.25 13.50
N PRO A 57 8.22 15.60 14.66
CA PRO A 57 9.06 16.14 15.71
C PRO A 57 10.44 16.53 15.18
N LYS A 58 10.95 17.65 15.66
CA LYS A 58 12.27 18.14 15.28
C LYS A 58 13.36 17.42 16.06
N ASP A 59 14.31 16.82 15.35
CA ASP A 59 15.55 16.32 15.91
C ASP A 59 16.70 17.32 15.69
N PHE A 60 17.84 17.07 16.33
CA PHE A 60 19.01 17.93 16.18
C PHE A 60 19.49 17.94 14.71
N GLY A 61 19.44 19.11 14.09
CA GLY A 61 19.85 19.31 12.70
C GLY A 61 18.76 19.05 11.66
N SER A 62 17.50 18.76 12.06
CA SER A 62 16.41 18.61 11.10
C SER A 62 16.11 19.92 10.36
N CYS A 63 16.02 19.83 9.03
CA CYS A 63 15.47 20.86 8.15
C CYS A 63 14.30 20.29 7.35
N ILE A 64 13.58 21.16 6.62
CA ILE A 64 12.60 20.70 5.65
C ILE A 64 13.34 19.82 4.63
N SER A 65 12.78 18.66 4.32
CA SER A 65 13.40 17.68 3.42
C SER A 65 12.38 17.07 2.48
N ASP A 66 12.80 16.85 1.25
CA ASP A 66 12.06 16.04 0.29
C ASP A 66 12.44 14.55 0.46
N VAL A 67 11.47 13.67 0.22
CA VAL A 67 11.63 12.21 0.27
C VAL A 67 11.53 11.64 -1.13
N ILE A 68 12.56 10.89 -1.51
CA ILE A 68 12.69 10.26 -2.81
C ILE A 68 12.32 8.78 -2.68
N ASN A 69 11.27 8.34 -3.39
CA ASN A 69 10.98 6.92 -3.54
C ASN A 69 12.07 6.25 -4.39
N ILE A 70 12.52 5.08 -3.98
CA ILE A 70 13.58 4.32 -4.63
C ILE A 70 13.22 2.82 -4.67
N ASP A 71 13.83 2.12 -5.62
CA ASP A 71 13.51 0.72 -5.89
C ASP A 71 14.25 -0.23 -4.91
N SER A 72 15.41 0.17 -4.34
CA SER A 72 16.14 -0.58 -3.32
C SER A 72 16.95 0.34 -2.41
N TYR A 73 16.71 0.29 -1.10
CA TYR A 73 17.42 1.12 -0.13
C TYR A 73 18.93 0.90 -0.19
N ASP A 74 19.36 -0.36 -0.16
CA ASP A 74 20.79 -0.69 -0.04
C ASP A 74 21.56 -0.31 -1.31
N GLU A 75 20.96 -0.49 -2.48
CA GLU A 75 21.56 -0.07 -3.75
C GLU A 75 21.72 1.45 -3.80
N PHE A 76 20.68 2.21 -3.46
CA PHE A 76 20.70 3.66 -3.57
C PHE A 76 21.53 4.32 -2.46
N ALA A 77 21.52 3.79 -1.23
CA ALA A 77 22.43 4.23 -0.18
C ALA A 77 23.90 4.03 -0.60
N GLY A 78 24.21 2.89 -1.23
CA GLY A 78 25.53 2.62 -1.80
C GLY A 78 25.92 3.61 -2.92
N LYS A 79 25.00 3.92 -3.83
CA LYS A 79 25.20 4.93 -4.89
C LYS A 79 25.44 6.32 -4.30
N ILE A 80 24.63 6.75 -3.34
CA ILE A 80 24.76 8.05 -2.67
C ILE A 80 26.17 8.18 -2.07
N GLN A 81 26.63 7.16 -1.35
CA GLN A 81 27.97 7.16 -0.76
C GLN A 81 29.08 7.16 -1.82
N ALA A 82 28.93 6.39 -2.90
CA ALA A 82 29.89 6.32 -3.98
C ALA A 82 30.06 7.68 -4.72
N GLU A 83 28.98 8.46 -4.82
CA GLU A 83 28.97 9.78 -5.45
C GLU A 83 29.32 10.93 -4.46
N GLY A 84 29.77 10.60 -3.24
CA GLY A 84 30.25 11.58 -2.26
C GLY A 84 29.21 12.13 -1.30
N GLY A 85 27.97 11.64 -1.37
CA GLY A 85 26.94 11.88 -0.36
C GLY A 85 27.21 11.13 0.94
N LYS A 86 26.51 11.53 2.01
CA LYS A 86 26.66 10.95 3.35
C LYS A 86 25.31 10.51 3.89
N MET A 87 25.16 9.21 4.18
CA MET A 87 24.03 8.73 4.97
C MET A 87 24.08 9.33 6.39
N LEU A 88 22.98 9.93 6.82
CA LEU A 88 22.85 10.59 8.12
C LEU A 88 22.18 9.69 9.16
N THR A 89 21.35 8.76 8.72
CA THR A 89 20.72 7.74 9.55
C THR A 89 21.03 6.35 9.02
N ASP A 90 20.95 5.37 9.90
CA ASP A 90 20.94 3.96 9.50
C ASP A 90 19.63 3.60 8.77
N LYS A 91 19.63 2.46 8.06
CA LYS A 91 18.43 1.90 7.43
C LYS A 91 17.38 1.64 8.51
N MET A 92 16.23 2.29 8.41
CA MET A 92 15.14 2.17 9.37
C MET A 92 13.95 1.46 8.70
N ALA A 93 13.42 0.43 9.34
CA ALA A 93 12.17 -0.19 8.90
C ALA A 93 10.99 0.66 9.37
N ILE A 94 10.06 0.94 8.45
CA ILE A 94 8.74 1.48 8.75
C ILE A 94 7.77 0.29 8.66
N PRO A 95 7.19 -0.16 9.79
CA PRO A 95 6.29 -1.31 9.80
C PRO A 95 5.23 -1.21 8.70
N ASP A 96 5.05 -2.31 7.96
CA ASP A 96 4.09 -2.42 6.86
C ASP A 96 4.29 -1.47 5.66
N MET A 97 5.31 -0.60 5.65
CA MET A 97 5.54 0.36 4.56
C MET A 97 6.84 0.15 3.79
N GLY A 98 7.93 -0.22 4.47
CA GLY A 98 9.22 -0.49 3.84
C GLY A 98 10.40 0.08 4.63
N TYR A 99 11.38 0.69 3.95
CA TYR A 99 12.62 1.17 4.57
C TYR A 99 12.91 2.62 4.25
N THR A 100 13.39 3.38 5.23
CA THR A 100 13.77 4.79 5.04
C THR A 100 15.11 5.12 5.64
N GLY A 101 15.64 6.27 5.23
CA GLY A 101 16.85 6.88 5.78
C GLY A 101 17.09 8.25 5.15
N SER A 102 17.78 9.10 5.89
CA SER A 102 18.18 10.43 5.43
C SER A 102 19.64 10.45 5.00
N PHE A 103 19.95 11.33 4.06
CA PHE A 103 21.29 11.55 3.56
C PHE A 103 21.54 13.04 3.32
N GLN A 104 22.81 13.40 3.29
CA GLN A 104 23.30 14.70 2.86
C GLN A 104 23.95 14.56 1.48
N ASP A 105 23.60 15.43 0.54
CA ASP A 105 24.22 15.49 -0.79
C ASP A 105 25.59 16.21 -0.75
N THR A 106 26.22 16.38 -1.91
CA THR A 106 27.54 17.04 -2.04
C THR A 106 27.51 18.55 -1.76
N GLU A 107 26.32 19.16 -1.73
CA GLU A 107 26.11 20.59 -1.48
C GLU A 107 25.69 20.87 -0.03
N GLY A 108 25.49 19.81 0.78
CA GLY A 108 25.08 19.92 2.18
C GLY A 108 23.56 19.88 2.39
N ASN A 109 22.76 19.68 1.33
CA ASN A 109 21.30 19.55 1.43
C ASN A 109 20.95 18.20 2.07
N VAL A 110 19.92 18.20 2.91
CA VAL A 110 19.41 16.98 3.56
C VAL A 110 18.14 16.54 2.85
N LEU A 111 18.13 15.29 2.39
CA LEU A 111 16.98 14.63 1.79
C LEU A 111 16.76 13.27 2.47
N ALA A 112 15.62 12.66 2.21
CA ALA A 112 15.35 11.29 2.59
C ALA A 112 15.15 10.40 1.36
N ILE A 113 15.44 9.11 1.53
CA ILE A 113 15.06 8.05 0.62
C ILE A 113 14.09 7.12 1.31
N ILE A 114 13.16 6.56 0.52
CA ILE A 114 12.25 5.52 0.98
C ILE A 114 12.13 4.43 -0.07
N GLU A 115 12.31 3.19 0.36
CA GLU A 115 11.94 1.99 -0.38
C GLU A 115 10.56 1.55 0.11
N VAL A 116 9.53 1.66 -0.72
CA VAL A 116 8.17 1.24 -0.37
C VAL A 116 7.95 -0.21 -0.79
N THR A 117 7.60 -1.07 0.15
CA THR A 117 7.36 -2.51 -0.08
C THR A 117 5.89 -2.90 0.19
N MET A 118 4.99 -1.95 -0.06
CA MET A 118 3.55 -2.13 0.07
C MET A 118 2.80 -1.59 -1.16
N VAL A 119 1.60 -2.12 -1.39
CA VAL A 119 0.67 -1.62 -2.39
C VAL A 119 -0.33 -0.72 -1.69
N TYR A 120 -0.48 0.51 -2.21
CA TYR A 120 -1.54 1.44 -1.82
C TYR A 120 -2.29 1.89 -3.07
N ILE A 121 -3.57 1.55 -3.17
CA ILE A 121 -4.41 1.90 -4.33
C ILE A 121 -5.70 2.53 -3.83
N THR A 122 -6.03 3.70 -4.38
CA THR A 122 -7.37 4.29 -4.27
C THR A 122 -8.07 4.23 -5.63
N ARG A 123 -9.34 3.84 -5.62
CA ARG A 123 -10.23 3.85 -6.79
C ARG A 123 -11.61 4.37 -6.40
N ILE A 124 -12.21 5.17 -7.27
CA ILE A 124 -13.62 5.57 -7.13
C ILE A 124 -14.41 4.78 -8.18
N PHE A 125 -15.33 3.95 -7.73
CA PHE A 125 -16.26 3.23 -8.58
C PHE A 125 -17.58 3.99 -8.69
N ASP A 126 -18.09 4.14 -9.92
CA ASP A 126 -19.40 4.72 -10.19
C ASP A 126 -20.52 3.70 -9.89
N ALA A 127 -20.57 3.23 -8.64
CA ALA A 127 -21.51 2.23 -8.16
C ALA A 127 -21.78 2.39 -6.65
N PRO A 128 -22.99 2.02 -6.19
CA PRO A 128 -23.32 2.06 -4.77
C PRO A 128 -22.45 1.14 -3.93
N LEU A 129 -22.18 1.56 -2.68
CA LEU A 129 -21.37 0.84 -1.70
C LEU A 129 -21.77 -0.62 -1.55
N GLU A 130 -23.06 -0.91 -1.48
CA GLU A 130 -23.56 -2.29 -1.35
C GLU A 130 -23.15 -3.19 -2.52
N LYS A 131 -23.08 -2.65 -3.74
CA LYS A 131 -22.68 -3.41 -4.94
C LYS A 131 -21.18 -3.69 -4.92
N VAL A 132 -20.37 -2.70 -4.53
CA VAL A 132 -18.92 -2.87 -4.40
C VAL A 132 -18.60 -3.83 -3.25
N TRP A 133 -19.20 -3.66 -2.08
CA TRP A 133 -19.06 -4.58 -0.94
C TRP A 133 -19.40 -6.02 -1.32
N LYS A 134 -20.54 -6.23 -2.00
CA LYS A 134 -20.95 -7.56 -2.46
C LYS A 134 -19.89 -8.21 -3.36
N ALA A 135 -19.18 -7.45 -4.18
CA ALA A 135 -18.14 -7.99 -5.05
C ALA A 135 -16.97 -8.64 -4.28
N TRP A 136 -16.76 -8.24 -3.02
CA TRP A 136 -15.74 -8.81 -2.13
C TRP A 136 -16.26 -9.95 -1.26
N THR A 137 -17.56 -9.97 -0.96
CA THR A 137 -18.15 -10.91 0.01
C THR A 137 -18.91 -12.07 -0.62
N ASP A 138 -19.32 -11.94 -1.89
CA ASP A 138 -20.08 -12.95 -2.62
C ASP A 138 -19.16 -13.73 -3.57
N PRO A 139 -19.05 -15.07 -3.45
CA PRO A 139 -18.10 -15.86 -4.23
C PRO A 139 -18.36 -15.82 -5.73
N GLU A 140 -19.62 -15.72 -6.16
CA GLU A 140 -19.95 -15.70 -7.59
C GLU A 140 -19.63 -14.35 -8.23
N THR A 141 -19.78 -13.26 -7.48
CA THR A 141 -19.35 -11.93 -7.92
C THR A 141 -17.82 -11.82 -7.89
N PHE A 142 -17.16 -12.33 -6.85
CA PHE A 142 -15.70 -12.33 -6.72
C PHE A 142 -14.99 -12.98 -7.92
N LYS A 143 -15.48 -14.15 -8.38
CA LYS A 143 -14.91 -14.87 -9.53
C LYS A 143 -14.90 -14.07 -10.84
N GLN A 144 -15.78 -13.09 -10.98
CA GLN A 144 -15.95 -12.35 -12.23
C GLN A 144 -14.88 -11.27 -12.42
N TRP A 145 -14.35 -10.71 -11.33
CA TRP A 145 -13.40 -9.59 -11.40
C TRP A 145 -12.01 -9.93 -10.88
N PHE A 146 -11.91 -10.83 -9.89
CA PHE A 146 -10.63 -11.09 -9.25
C PHE A 146 -9.63 -11.77 -10.20
N GLY A 147 -8.36 -11.40 -10.06
CA GLY A 147 -7.24 -11.80 -10.91
C GLY A 147 -6.92 -10.77 -12.00
N PRO A 148 -5.65 -10.66 -12.43
CA PRO A 148 -5.21 -9.76 -13.51
C PRO A 148 -6.00 -9.92 -14.82
N LYS A 149 -5.79 -9.01 -15.77
CA LYS A 149 -6.65 -8.84 -16.95
C LYS A 149 -6.92 -10.13 -17.72
N ASP A 150 -5.88 -10.90 -18.00
CA ASP A 150 -5.95 -12.15 -18.77
C ASP A 150 -6.09 -13.41 -17.89
N PHE A 151 -6.24 -13.23 -16.57
CA PHE A 151 -6.44 -14.31 -15.61
C PHE A 151 -7.93 -14.50 -15.30
N THR A 152 -8.28 -15.73 -14.96
CA THR A 152 -9.63 -16.09 -14.48
C THR A 152 -9.58 -16.62 -13.05
N THR A 153 -10.72 -16.64 -12.37
CA THR A 153 -10.85 -17.22 -11.02
C THR A 153 -11.82 -18.41 -11.06
N PRO A 154 -11.34 -19.64 -11.36
CA PRO A 154 -12.21 -20.82 -11.48
C PRO A 154 -12.86 -21.25 -10.16
N VAL A 155 -12.13 -21.13 -9.06
CA VAL A 155 -12.59 -21.49 -7.72
C VAL A 155 -12.59 -20.26 -6.83
N ALA A 156 -13.69 -20.07 -6.11
CA ALA A 156 -13.78 -19.17 -4.96
C ALA A 156 -14.76 -19.76 -3.95
N LYS A 157 -14.34 -19.84 -2.69
CA LYS A 157 -15.16 -20.24 -1.53
C LYS A 157 -14.94 -19.19 -0.45
N ILE A 158 -16.02 -18.53 -0.02
CA ILE A 158 -15.95 -17.45 0.95
C ILE A 158 -16.77 -17.84 2.19
N ASP A 159 -16.09 -18.03 3.33
CA ASP A 159 -16.68 -18.08 4.68
C ASP A 159 -16.56 -16.67 5.29
N PHE A 160 -17.52 -15.79 4.97
CA PHE A 160 -17.45 -14.36 5.31
C PHE A 160 -17.80 -14.10 6.78
N ARG A 161 -16.84 -14.35 7.66
CA ARG A 161 -16.87 -14.04 9.10
C ARG A 161 -15.45 -13.91 9.61
N VAL A 162 -15.26 -13.22 10.74
CA VAL A 162 -13.93 -13.18 11.40
C VAL A 162 -13.46 -14.61 11.71
N GLY A 163 -12.23 -14.91 11.31
CA GLY A 163 -11.61 -16.24 11.36
C GLY A 163 -12.03 -17.20 10.24
N GLY A 164 -13.01 -16.85 9.41
CA GLY A 164 -13.33 -17.56 8.16
C GLY A 164 -12.36 -17.16 7.05
N SER A 165 -12.46 -17.81 5.89
CA SER A 165 -11.52 -17.58 4.77
C SER A 165 -12.17 -17.39 3.41
N THR A 166 -11.48 -16.66 2.54
CA THR A 166 -11.69 -16.63 1.09
C THR A 166 -10.61 -17.48 0.45
N PHE A 167 -10.97 -18.69 0.01
CA PHE A 167 -10.08 -19.60 -0.69
C PHE A 167 -10.39 -19.57 -2.18
N PHE A 168 -9.37 -19.38 -3.01
CA PHE A 168 -9.55 -19.18 -4.45
C PHE A 168 -8.41 -19.79 -5.27
N SER A 169 -8.67 -19.98 -6.56
CA SER A 169 -7.63 -20.21 -7.57
C SER A 169 -7.61 -19.06 -8.57
N MET A 170 -6.42 -18.67 -9.00
CA MET A 170 -6.19 -17.83 -10.15
C MET A 170 -5.57 -18.66 -11.26
N ARG A 171 -6.20 -18.65 -12.44
CA ARG A 171 -5.74 -19.38 -13.61
C ARG A 171 -5.10 -18.45 -14.62
N SER A 172 -3.87 -18.76 -15.00
CA SER A 172 -3.12 -18.05 -16.04
C SER A 172 -3.70 -18.31 -17.45
N PRO A 173 -3.33 -17.49 -18.45
CA PRO A 173 -3.70 -17.73 -19.86
C PRO A 173 -3.23 -19.09 -20.40
N ASP A 174 -2.13 -19.62 -19.84
CA ASP A 174 -1.56 -20.92 -20.21
C ASP A 174 -2.30 -22.10 -19.53
N GLY A 175 -3.26 -21.81 -18.66
CA GLY A 175 -4.11 -22.80 -17.99
C GLY A 175 -3.54 -23.33 -16.67
N GLU A 176 -2.48 -22.74 -16.15
CA GLU A 176 -1.89 -23.10 -14.86
C GLU A 176 -2.63 -22.41 -13.71
N ASP A 177 -2.90 -23.16 -12.63
CA ASP A 177 -3.59 -22.66 -11.45
C ASP A 177 -2.60 -22.32 -10.33
N THR A 178 -2.78 -21.13 -9.76
CA THR A 178 -2.18 -20.70 -8.50
C THR A 178 -3.29 -20.56 -7.45
N TRP A 179 -3.03 -20.99 -6.22
CA TRP A 179 -4.04 -21.01 -5.16
C TRP A 179 -3.67 -20.05 -4.04
N GLY A 180 -4.67 -19.37 -3.51
CA GLY A 180 -4.54 -18.42 -2.42
C GLY A 180 -5.62 -18.62 -1.37
N ILE A 181 -5.29 -18.27 -0.13
CA ILE A 181 -6.23 -18.25 0.98
C ILE A 181 -6.10 -16.95 1.76
N TRP A 182 -7.20 -16.22 1.86
CA TRP A 182 -7.29 -15.02 2.69
C TRP A 182 -8.05 -15.32 3.97
N VAL A 183 -7.47 -15.08 5.13
CA VAL A 183 -8.17 -15.27 6.43
C VAL A 183 -8.66 -13.92 6.93
N HIS A 184 -9.98 -13.79 7.13
CA HIS A 184 -10.61 -12.55 7.61
C HIS A 184 -10.23 -12.30 9.08
N LYS A 185 -9.39 -11.29 9.33
CA LYS A 185 -8.97 -10.89 10.69
C LYS A 185 -9.95 -9.91 11.31
N GLU A 186 -10.50 -9.00 10.51
CA GLU A 186 -11.46 -7.99 10.94
C GLU A 186 -12.49 -7.74 9.84
N ILE A 187 -13.75 -7.52 10.23
CA ILE A 187 -14.84 -7.14 9.33
C ILE A 187 -15.62 -6.04 10.03
N VAL A 188 -15.60 -4.84 9.46
CA VAL A 188 -16.51 -3.75 9.81
C VAL A 188 -17.48 -3.62 8.63
N PRO A 189 -18.74 -4.06 8.76
CA PRO A 189 -19.66 -4.14 7.64
C PRO A 189 -19.78 -2.82 6.88
N MET A 190 -19.63 -2.87 5.55
CA MET A 190 -19.71 -1.72 4.65
C MET A 190 -18.60 -0.65 4.84
N GLU A 191 -17.59 -0.91 5.67
CA GLU A 191 -16.53 0.05 5.96
C GLU A 191 -15.14 -0.54 5.72
N GLN A 192 -14.88 -1.75 6.23
CA GLN A 192 -13.54 -2.33 6.21
C GLN A 192 -13.54 -3.85 6.22
N ILE A 193 -12.57 -4.44 5.50
CA ILE A 193 -12.20 -5.84 5.64
C ILE A 193 -10.68 -5.96 5.75
N VAL A 194 -10.20 -6.66 6.78
CA VAL A 194 -8.78 -6.97 6.98
C VAL A 194 -8.57 -8.47 6.83
N TYR A 195 -7.59 -8.86 6.04
CA TYR A 195 -7.18 -10.23 5.75
C TYR A 195 -5.70 -10.44 6.09
N THR A 196 -5.34 -11.69 6.38
CA THR A 196 -4.00 -12.17 5.97
C THR A 196 -4.10 -12.83 4.61
N ASP A 197 -3.13 -12.57 3.74
CA ASP A 197 -3.00 -13.20 2.42
C ASP A 197 -1.86 -14.22 2.43
N SER A 198 -2.14 -15.43 1.95
CA SER A 198 -1.20 -16.54 1.91
C SER A 198 -1.35 -17.32 0.61
N PHE A 199 -0.24 -17.78 0.06
CA PHE A 199 -0.24 -18.84 -0.93
C PHE A 199 -0.76 -20.14 -0.30
N ALA A 200 -1.53 -20.90 -1.08
CA ALA A 200 -2.10 -22.17 -0.66
C ALA A 200 -1.82 -23.27 -1.69
N ASP A 201 -2.05 -24.53 -1.35
CA ASP A 201 -2.22 -25.62 -2.32
C ASP A 201 -3.70 -25.79 -2.70
N GLU A 202 -4.01 -26.69 -3.65
CA GLU A 202 -5.39 -27.02 -4.06
C GLU A 202 -6.25 -27.55 -2.89
N GLY A 203 -5.61 -28.11 -1.85
CA GLY A 203 -6.26 -28.57 -0.62
C GLY A 203 -6.61 -27.45 0.37
N GLY A 204 -6.14 -26.22 0.13
CA GLY A 204 -6.30 -25.09 1.03
C GLY A 204 -5.30 -25.03 2.17
N ASN A 205 -4.19 -25.77 2.10
CA ASN A 205 -3.11 -25.66 3.08
C ASN A 205 -2.19 -24.50 2.69
N VAL A 206 -1.77 -23.69 3.66
CA VAL A 206 -0.79 -22.62 3.43
C VAL A 206 0.56 -23.21 3.04
N VAL A 207 1.15 -22.70 1.97
CA VAL A 207 2.45 -23.12 1.42
C VAL A 207 3.34 -21.90 1.18
N PRO A 208 4.68 -22.06 1.17
CA PRO A 208 5.57 -20.96 0.84
C PRO A 208 5.46 -20.57 -0.65
N ALA A 209 5.76 -19.30 -0.96
CA ALA A 209 5.76 -18.79 -2.34
C ALA A 209 6.71 -19.56 -3.28
N SER A 210 7.74 -20.22 -2.73
CA SER A 210 8.67 -21.07 -3.48
C SER A 210 8.01 -22.26 -4.16
N ASP A 211 6.87 -22.73 -3.67
CA ASP A 211 6.11 -23.82 -4.31
C ASP A 211 5.52 -23.38 -5.65
N TYR A 212 5.35 -22.06 -5.85
CA TYR A 212 5.01 -21.42 -7.11
C TYR A 212 6.21 -20.88 -7.88
N GLY A 213 7.43 -21.26 -7.49
CA GLY A 213 8.67 -20.86 -8.16
C GLY A 213 9.08 -19.41 -7.90
N MET A 214 8.44 -18.73 -6.94
CA MET A 214 8.79 -17.35 -6.58
C MET A 214 10.06 -17.33 -5.74
N SER A 215 10.98 -16.42 -6.09
CA SER A 215 12.17 -16.12 -5.30
C SER A 215 11.92 -14.96 -4.33
N GLY A 216 12.77 -14.86 -3.31
CA GLY A 216 12.72 -13.79 -2.30
C GLY A 216 12.35 -14.33 -0.92
N ASP A 217 12.50 -13.48 0.10
CA ASP A 217 12.22 -13.81 1.49
C ASP A 217 10.74 -13.56 1.83
N TRP A 218 9.85 -14.29 1.15
CA TRP A 218 8.41 -14.13 1.31
C TRP A 218 7.95 -14.63 2.69
N PRO A 219 7.20 -13.82 3.45
CA PRO A 219 6.52 -14.32 4.63
C PRO A 219 5.41 -15.30 4.24
N LEU A 220 5.00 -16.15 5.18
CA LEU A 220 3.84 -17.05 4.97
C LEU A 220 2.52 -16.27 4.92
N GLU A 221 2.45 -15.12 5.59
CA GLU A 221 1.27 -14.26 5.65
C GLU A 221 1.68 -12.83 5.31
N LEU A 222 1.05 -12.27 4.28
CA LEU A 222 0.99 -10.84 4.00
C LEU A 222 -0.27 -10.26 4.65
N LYS A 223 -0.37 -8.93 4.74
CA LYS A 223 -1.56 -8.26 5.28
C LYS A 223 -2.27 -7.50 4.17
N LEU A 224 -3.57 -7.74 4.02
CA LEU A 224 -4.41 -7.04 3.05
C LEU A 224 -5.54 -6.33 3.80
N MET A 225 -5.65 -5.03 3.64
CA MET A 225 -6.73 -4.20 4.17
C MET A 225 -7.47 -3.54 3.01
N VAL A 226 -8.79 -3.59 3.07
CA VAL A 226 -9.68 -3.00 2.07
C VAL A 226 -10.67 -2.10 2.80
N ASN A 227 -10.64 -0.82 2.48
CA ASN A 227 -11.55 0.19 3.02
C ASN A 227 -12.55 0.63 1.97
N PHE A 228 -13.77 0.89 2.40
CA PHE A 228 -14.88 1.33 1.58
C PHE A 228 -15.47 2.60 2.18
N GLN A 229 -15.71 3.59 1.33
CA GLN A 229 -16.32 4.85 1.73
C GLN A 229 -17.32 5.29 0.67
N GLU A 230 -18.54 5.61 1.10
CA GLU A 230 -19.56 6.19 0.24
C GLU A 230 -19.26 7.67 -0.05
N GLU A 231 -19.29 8.05 -1.32
CA GLU A 231 -19.05 9.42 -1.79
C GLU A 231 -20.05 9.77 -2.91
N ASP A 232 -21.07 10.58 -2.62
CA ASP A 232 -22.05 11.06 -3.61
C ASP A 232 -22.60 9.94 -4.55
N ASP A 233 -23.16 8.88 -3.97
CA ASP A 233 -23.66 7.66 -4.66
C ASP A 233 -22.60 6.80 -5.36
N LYS A 234 -21.32 7.16 -5.23
CA LYS A 234 -20.15 6.38 -5.65
C LYS A 234 -19.49 5.73 -4.45
N THR A 235 -18.50 4.88 -4.71
CA THR A 235 -17.71 4.22 -3.66
C THR A 235 -16.23 4.47 -3.88
N ARG A 236 -15.58 5.10 -2.92
CA ARG A 236 -14.12 5.08 -2.81
C ARG A 236 -13.70 3.77 -2.15
N LEU A 237 -12.85 3.04 -2.84
CA LEU A 237 -12.18 1.83 -2.36
C LEU A 237 -10.70 2.14 -2.16
N THR A 238 -10.15 1.79 -1.00
CA THR A 238 -8.71 1.87 -0.73
C THR A 238 -8.17 0.49 -0.36
N ILE A 239 -7.17 0.02 -1.09
CA ILE A 239 -6.44 -1.23 -0.82
C ILE A 239 -5.08 -0.88 -0.24
N GLN A 240 -4.74 -1.51 0.88
CA GLN A 240 -3.40 -1.56 1.44
C GLN A 240 -2.96 -3.02 1.52
N HIS A 241 -1.90 -3.39 0.81
CA HIS A 241 -1.33 -4.74 0.86
C HIS A 241 0.15 -4.63 1.26
N SER A 242 0.52 -5.16 2.42
CA SER A 242 1.87 -5.06 2.97
C SER A 242 2.48 -6.42 3.27
N GLY A 243 3.80 -6.42 3.48
CA GLY A 243 4.59 -7.62 3.78
C GLY A 243 5.30 -8.21 2.56
N PHE A 244 5.35 -7.49 1.44
CA PHE A 244 6.16 -7.91 0.30
C PHE A 244 7.65 -7.88 0.66
N PRO A 245 8.45 -8.83 0.12
CA PRO A 245 9.87 -8.93 0.44
C PRO A 245 10.68 -7.73 -0.08
N ASP A 246 10.22 -7.10 -1.16
CA ASP A 246 10.90 -5.99 -1.84
C ASP A 246 9.92 -5.14 -2.67
N ASN A 247 10.42 -4.04 -3.22
CA ASN A 247 9.64 -3.12 -4.04
C ASN A 247 9.22 -3.72 -5.40
N GLU A 248 10.01 -4.63 -5.97
CA GLU A 248 9.71 -5.26 -7.26
C GLU A 248 8.43 -6.09 -7.16
N ASN A 249 8.35 -6.95 -6.15
CA ASN A 249 7.19 -7.78 -5.87
C ASN A 249 5.96 -6.92 -5.51
N ALA A 250 6.12 -5.86 -4.71
CA ALA A 250 5.04 -4.92 -4.43
C ALA A 250 4.54 -4.23 -5.70
N SER A 251 5.44 -3.80 -6.59
CA SER A 251 5.10 -3.13 -7.85
C SER A 251 4.36 -4.07 -8.81
N MET A 252 4.78 -5.34 -8.90
CA MET A 252 4.08 -6.36 -9.68
C MET A 252 2.68 -6.63 -9.13
N ALA A 253 2.55 -6.78 -7.80
CA ALA A 253 1.26 -6.96 -7.15
C ALA A 253 0.35 -5.74 -7.36
N GLN A 254 0.89 -4.51 -7.31
CA GLN A 254 0.15 -3.29 -7.62
C GLN A 254 -0.37 -3.31 -9.06
N ALA A 255 0.43 -3.70 -10.04
CA ALA A 255 -0.05 -3.82 -11.43
C ALA A 255 -1.20 -4.83 -11.54
N GLY A 256 -1.05 -6.03 -10.95
CA GLY A 256 -2.10 -7.05 -10.94
C GLY A 256 -3.39 -6.62 -10.24
N TRP A 257 -3.27 -5.88 -9.13
CA TRP A 257 -4.42 -5.27 -8.45
C TRP A 257 -5.13 -4.25 -9.34
N ASN A 258 -4.40 -3.35 -9.98
CA ASN A 258 -5.01 -2.35 -10.87
C ASN A 258 -5.79 -3.02 -12.01
N GLU A 259 -5.24 -4.05 -12.65
CA GLU A 259 -5.95 -4.80 -13.69
C GLU A 259 -7.18 -5.55 -13.16
N SER A 260 -7.11 -6.09 -11.94
CA SER A 260 -8.26 -6.73 -11.29
C SER A 260 -9.36 -5.70 -10.99
N LEU A 261 -8.99 -4.49 -10.54
CA LEU A 261 -9.94 -3.41 -10.26
C LEU A 261 -10.53 -2.82 -11.55
N ASP A 262 -9.82 -2.83 -12.67
CA ASP A 262 -10.38 -2.47 -13.98
C ASP A 262 -11.50 -3.46 -14.37
N LYS A 263 -11.30 -4.77 -14.14
CA LYS A 263 -12.37 -5.78 -14.32
C LYS A 263 -13.54 -5.55 -13.38
N LEU A 264 -13.29 -5.12 -12.15
CA LEU A 264 -14.34 -4.78 -11.19
C LEU A 264 -15.13 -3.56 -11.66
N ASP A 265 -14.46 -2.51 -12.16
CA ASP A 265 -15.13 -1.33 -12.71
C ASP A 265 -16.07 -1.71 -13.86
N ASP A 266 -15.61 -2.56 -14.77
CA ASP A 266 -16.44 -3.06 -15.88
C ASP A 266 -17.62 -3.93 -15.43
N LEU A 267 -17.45 -4.72 -14.36
CA LEU A 267 -18.54 -5.50 -13.74
C LEU A 267 -19.59 -4.61 -13.04
N LEU A 268 -19.16 -3.44 -12.56
CA LEU A 268 -19.99 -2.52 -11.79
C LEU A 268 -20.81 -1.55 -12.66
N LYS A 269 -20.47 -1.40 -13.93
CA LYS A 269 -21.29 -0.70 -14.94
C LYS A 269 -22.61 -1.44 -15.24
#